data_AF-A0A8T5IQU5-F1
#
_entry.id   AF-A0A8T5IQU5-F1
#
_cell.length_a   1.000
_cell.length_b   1.000
_cell.length_c   1.000
_cell.angle_alpha   90.00
_cell.angle_beta   90.00
_cell.angle_gamma   90.00
#
_symmetry.space_group_name_H-M   'P 1'
#
loop_
_entity.id
_entity.type
_entity.pdbx_description
1 polymer ?
#
loop_
_entity_poly.entity_id
_entity_poly.type
_entity_poly.pdbx_seq_one_letter_code
_entity_poly.pdbx_strand_id
1 'polypeptide(L)' 'MILLALKTSNRNRYGSVIAKEVDCTYSHAVKILQEMEKNKLVSFVKEGRIKTIKLTDSGEEIAGHIERIRDKL' A
#
# COMPACT_ATOMS: atom_id res chain seq x y z
N MET A 1 -3.49 -1.06 8.07
CA MET A 1 -4.00 -2.03 7.06
C MET A 1 -3.42 -1.81 5.66
N ILE A 2 -3.31 -0.58 5.12
CA ILE A 2 -2.85 -0.32 3.74
C ILE A 2 -1.49 -0.96 3.37
N LEU A 3 -0.48 -0.84 4.24
CA LEU A 3 0.85 -1.44 4.01
C LEU A 3 0.79 -2.97 3.89
N LEU A 4 -0.05 -3.60 4.70
CA LEU A 4 -0.23 -5.05 4.74
C LEU A 4 -1.03 -5.54 3.53
N ALA A 5 -2.08 -4.81 3.14
CA ALA A 5 -2.84 -5.06 1.92
C ALA A 5 -1.94 -5.04 0.67
N LEU A 6 -1.00 -4.08 0.60
CA LEU A 6 -0.02 -4.01 -0.49
C LEU A 6 0.99 -5.17 -0.50
N LYS A 7 1.31 -5.73 0.67
CA LYS A 7 2.19 -6.91 0.82
C LYS A 7 1.50 -8.18 0.33
N THR A 8 0.22 -8.37 0.68
CA THR A 8 -0.55 -9.57 0.31
C THR A 8 -1.11 -9.55 -1.12
N SER A 9 -1.37 -8.37 -1.69
CA SER A 9 -1.93 -8.26 -3.04
C SER A 9 -0.89 -8.46 -4.15
N ASN A 10 -0.90 -9.67 -4.74
CA ASN A 10 -0.06 -10.06 -5.87
C ASN A 10 -0.58 -9.61 -7.25
N ARG A 11 -1.86 -9.21 -7.35
CA ARG A 11 -2.47 -8.78 -8.61
C ARG A 11 -3.36 -7.57 -8.31
N ASN A 12 -3.03 -6.43 -8.90
CA ASN A 12 -3.79 -5.16 -8.87
C ASN A 12 -3.55 -4.24 -7.66
N ARG A 13 -2.44 -3.50 -7.71
CA ARG A 13 -2.08 -2.46 -6.75
C ARG A 13 -2.58 -1.07 -7.18
N TYR A 14 -3.87 -0.96 -7.52
CA TYR A 14 -4.49 0.32 -7.88
C TYR A 14 -5.09 0.99 -6.64
N GLY A 15 -5.07 2.32 -6.59
CA GLY A 15 -5.59 3.05 -5.42
C GLY A 15 -7.05 2.74 -5.08
N SER A 16 -7.89 2.47 -6.09
CA SER A 16 -9.30 2.08 -5.90
C SER A 16 -9.46 0.69 -5.31
N VAL A 17 -8.60 -0.27 -5.69
CA VAL A 17 -8.61 -1.63 -5.14
C VAL A 17 -8.19 -1.59 -3.67
N ILE A 18 -7.12 -0.86 -3.37
CA ILE A 18 -6.62 -0.71 -1.99
C ILE A 18 -7.66 -0.02 -1.11
N ALA A 19 -8.32 1.03 -1.59
CA ALA A 19 -9.38 1.71 -0.85
C ALA A 19 -10.53 0.76 -0.48
N LYS A 20 -10.93 -0.11 -1.42
CA LYS A 20 -11.97 -1.13 -1.18
C LYS A 20 -11.52 -2.20 -0.20
N GLU A 21 -10.27 -2.67 -0.30
CA GLU A 21 -9.72 -3.72 0.57
C GLU A 21 -9.59 -3.25 2.03
N VAL A 22 -9.28 -1.97 2.24
CA VAL A 22 -9.12 -1.38 3.59
C VAL A 22 -10.35 -0.63 4.09
N ASP A 23 -11.50 -0.80 3.42
CA ASP A 23 -12.80 -0.19 3.73
C ASP A 23 -12.72 1.33 3.99
N CYS A 24 -12.12 2.06 3.04
CA CYS A 24 -12.06 3.52 3.11
C CYS A 24 -12.36 4.18 1.76
N THR A 25 -12.64 5.49 1.78
CA THR A 25 -12.86 6.22 0.53
C THR A 25 -11.56 6.33 -0.27
N TYR A 26 -11.70 6.37 -1.59
CA TYR A 26 -10.55 6.53 -2.49
C TYR A 26 -9.69 7.76 -2.15
N SER A 27 -10.31 8.90 -1.84
CA SER A 27 -9.59 10.13 -1.52
C SER A 27 -8.75 10.00 -0.23
N HIS A 28 -9.26 9.30 0.78
CA HIS A 28 -8.48 9.01 1.99
C HIS A 28 -7.33 8.05 1.71
N ALA A 29 -7.57 6.95 0.96
CA ALA A 29 -6.52 6.01 0.58
C ALA A 29 -5.39 6.71 -0.18
N VAL A 30 -5.72 7.57 -1.16
CA VAL A 30 -4.72 8.29 -1.95
C VAL A 30 -3.88 9.23 -1.09
N LYS A 31 -4.49 9.99 -0.16
CA LYS A 31 -3.74 10.87 0.75
C LYS A 31 -2.76 10.07 1.61
N ILE A 32 -3.18 8.93 2.14
CA ILE A 32 -2.32 8.06 2.95
C ILE A 32 -1.18 7.49 2.10
N LEU A 33 -1.47 7.01 0.89
CA LEU A 33 -0.47 6.46 -0.02
C LEU A 33 0.55 7.52 -0.47
N GLN A 34 0.12 8.77 -0.67
CA GLN A 34 1.02 9.89 -0.94
C GLN A 34 1.95 10.16 0.24
N GLU A 35 1.44 10.10 1.47
CA GLU A 35 2.28 10.27 2.66
C GLU A 35 3.26 9.10 2.83
N MET A 36 2.83 7.87 2.54
CA MET A 36 3.71 6.71 2.50
C MET A 36 4.81 6.83 1.43
N GLU A 37 4.51 7.42 0.27
CA GLU A 37 5.51 7.69 -0.77
C GLU A 37 6.54 8.72 -0.31
N LYS A 38 6.11 9.82 0.33
CA LYS A 38 7.04 10.81 0.91
C LYS A 38 7.98 10.18 1.94
N ASN A 39 7.47 9.22 2.71
CA ASN A 39 8.24 8.45 3.69
C ASN A 39 8.98 7.25 3.08
N LYS A 40 8.99 7.12 1.75
CA LYS A 40 9.69 6.07 0.98
C LYS A 40 9.26 4.64 1.31
N LEU A 41 8.02 4.46 1.78
CA LEU A 41 7.44 3.14 2.08
C LEU A 41 6.77 2.52 0.85
N VAL A 42 6.25 3.36 -0.05
CA VAL A 42 5.66 2.94 -1.32
C VAL A 42 6.23 3.78 -2.46
N SER A 43 6.10 3.29 -3.68
CA SER A 43 6.33 4.03 -4.91
C SER A 43 5.12 3.94 -5.81
N PHE A 44 4.83 5.01 -6.55
CA PHE A 44 3.87 4.92 -7.63
C PHE A 44 4.58 4.75 -8.98
N VAL A 45 4.20 3.71 -9.72
CA VAL A 45 4.70 3.42 -11.06
C VAL A 45 3.64 3.78 -12.08
N LYS A 46 3.98 4.65 -13.02
CA LYS A 46 3.08 5.08 -14.09
C LYS A 46 3.43 4.35 -15.39
N GLU A 47 2.48 3.58 -15.91
CA GLU A 47 2.55 2.90 -17.20
C GLU A 47 1.40 3.43 -18.08
N GLY A 48 1.72 4.40 -18.95
CA GLY A 48 0.71 5.10 -19.75
C GLY A 48 -0.30 5.87 -18.88
N ARG A 49 -1.58 5.50 -18.94
CA ARG A 49 -2.66 6.11 -18.14
C ARG A 49 -2.85 5.43 -16.78
N ILE A 50 -2.17 4.31 -16.55
CA ILE A 50 -2.32 3.49 -15.36
C ILE A 50 -1.25 3.90 -14.34
N LYS A 51 -1.65 4.08 -13.08
CA LYS A 51 -0.77 4.34 -11.95
C LYS A 51 -0.92 3.18 -10.95
N THR A 52 0.09 2.34 -10.84
CA THR A 52 0.16 1.26 -9.84
C THR A 52 0.98 1.71 -8.64
N ILE A 53 0.73 1.11 -7.49
CA ILE A 53 1.48 1.31 -6.25
C ILE A 53 2.36 0.10 -6.02
N LYS A 54 3.57 0.25 -5.49
CA LYS A 54 4.41 -0.87 -5.05
C LYS A 54 5.05 -0.55 -3.70
N LEU A 55 5.30 -1.56 -2.88
CA LEU A 55 6.18 -1.40 -1.72
C LEU A 55 7.60 -1.17 -2.21
N THR A 56 8.32 -0.31 -1.50
CA THR A 56 9.79 -0.25 -1.57
C THR A 56 10.38 -1.36 -0.69
N ASP A 57 11.69 -1.56 -0.75
CA ASP A 57 12.37 -2.53 0.14
C ASP A 57 12.12 -2.21 1.63
N SER A 58 12.17 -0.92 1.99
CA SER A 58 11.86 -0.47 3.36
C SER A 58 10.37 -0.68 3.71
N GLY A 59 9.47 -0.45 2.76
CA GLY A 59 8.04 -0.72 2.94
C GLY A 59 7.76 -2.20 3.17
N GLU A 60 8.45 -3.09 2.46
CA GLU A 60 8.33 -4.54 2.59
C GLU A 60 8.80 -5.03 3.97
N GLU A 61 9.93 -4.49 4.44
CA GLU A 61 10.47 -4.77 5.78
C GLU A 61 9.49 -4.33 6.88
N ILE A 62 9.03 -3.08 6.83
CA ILE A 62 8.09 -2.52 7.81
C ILE A 62 6.75 -3.27 7.78
N ALA A 63 6.23 -3.59 6.59
CA ALA A 63 5.03 -4.40 6.46
C ALA A 63 5.21 -5.78 7.12
N GLY A 64 6.38 -6.39 6.97
CA GLY A 64 6.73 -7.65 7.63
C GLY A 64 6.77 -7.54 9.16
N HIS A 65 7.27 -6.43 9.72
CA HIS A 65 7.21 -6.20 11.16
C HIS A 65 5.78 -6.04 11.67
N ILE A 66 4.95 -5.28 10.95
CA ILE A 66 3.53 -5.10 11.29
C ILE A 66 2.77 -6.43 11.23
N GLU A 67 3.04 -7.25 10.21
CA GLU A 67 2.45 -8.59 10.08
C GLU A 67 2.79 -9.48 11.28
N ARG A 68 4.06 -9.54 11.69
CA ARG A 68 4.49 -10.32 12.87
C ARG A 68 3.83 -9.86 14.16
N ILE A 69 3.51 -8.56 14.30
CA ILE A 69 2.78 -8.04 15.46
C ILE A 69 1.32 -8.48 15.39
N ARG A 70 0.68 -8.35 14.22
CA ARG A 70 -0.71 -8.78 14.00
C ARG A 70 -0.90 -10.25 14.33
N ASP A 71 0.02 -11.12 13.91
CA ASP A 71 -0.10 -12.57 14.11
C ASP A 71 0.09 -12.99 15.59
N LYS A 72 0.50 -12.06 16.46
CA LYS A 72 0.65 -12.26 17.91
C LYS A 72 -0.49 -11.64 18.73
N LEU A 73 -1.44 -10.98 18.08
CA LEU A 73 -2.63 -10.37 18.69
C LEU A 73 -3.85 -11.23 18.37
#